data_AF-A0AAE0EGK6-F1
#
_entry.id   AF-A0AAE0EGK6-F1
#
_cell.length_a   1.000
_cell.length_b   1.000
_cell.length_c   1.000
_cell.angle_alpha   90.00
_cell.angle_beta   90.00
_cell.angle_gamma   90.00
#
_symmetry.space_group_name_H-M   'P 1'
#
loop_
_entity.id
_entity.type
_entity.pdbx_description
1 polymer ?
#
loop_
_entity_poly.entity_id
_entity_poly.type
_entity_poly.pdbx_seq_one_letter_code
_entity_poly.pdbx_strand_id
1 'polypeptide(L)' 'MVGAEAMEQGNCSAFQARVALPHCCEKWPVIVDPLPRAPYNQQTKNCCKGGVLTSMTQDPSNSASTF' A
#
# COMPACT_ATOMS: atom_id res chain seq x y z
N MET A 1 6.77 3.50 6.38
CA MET A 1 5.80 2.61 7.05
C MET A 1 5.58 1.43 6.12
N VAL A 2 5.59 0.20 6.64
CA VAL A 2 5.46 -1.03 5.85
C VAL A 2 4.23 -1.75 6.37
N GLY A 3 3.17 -1.86 5.58
CA GLY A 3 1.94 -2.57 5.97
C GLY A 3 0.80 -2.42 4.96
N ALA A 4 0.73 -1.33 4.21
CA ALA A 4 -0.06 -1.26 2.99
C ALA A 4 0.70 -0.42 1.97
N GLU A 5 0.80 -0.92 0.74
CA GLU A 5 1.53 -0.25 -0.33
C GLU A 5 0.73 -0.21 -1.63
N ALA A 6 0.96 0.80 -2.44
CA ALA A 6 0.38 0.84 -3.77
C ALA A 6 1.07 -0.22 -4.63
N MET A 7 0.31 -1.03 -5.35
CA MET A 7 0.84 -2.07 -6.24
C MET A 7 1.72 -1.50 -7.34
N GLU A 8 1.34 -0.34 -7.88
CA GLU A 8 2.02 0.32 -8.98
C GLU A 8 2.42 1.75 -8.60
N GLN A 9 3.56 2.21 -9.11
CA GLN A 9 4.03 3.59 -8.90
C GLN A 9 3.40 4.58 -9.90
N GLY A 10 3.04 4.12 -11.11
CA GLY A 10 2.44 4.94 -12.16
C GLY A 10 3.42 5.90 -12.86
N ASN A 11 2.91 6.71 -13.79
CA ASN A 11 3.73 7.71 -14.48
C ASN A 11 3.91 8.98 -13.64
N CYS A 12 4.95 8.97 -12.79
CA CYS A 12 5.32 10.10 -11.94
C CYS A 12 6.01 11.27 -12.65
N SER A 13 6.08 11.31 -13.99
CA SER A 13 6.82 12.35 -14.73
C SER A 13 6.31 13.77 -14.47
N ALA A 14 5.05 13.93 -14.08
CA ALA A 14 4.48 15.22 -13.66
C ALA A 14 5.07 15.73 -12.33
N PHE A 15 5.58 14.83 -11.48
CA PHE A 15 6.22 15.13 -10.20
C PHE A 15 7.73 15.26 -10.39
N GLN A 16 8.15 16.14 -11.31
CA GLN A 16 9.56 16.43 -11.59
C GLN A 16 10.24 17.03 -10.34
N ALA A 17 10.90 16.17 -9.56
CA ALA A 17 11.92 16.47 -8.56
C ALA A 17 11.62 17.61 -7.56
N ARG A 18 10.35 17.80 -7.16
CA ARG A 18 10.02 18.70 -6.05
C ARG A 18 10.09 17.92 -4.73
N VAL A 19 11.32 17.72 -4.25
CA VAL A 19 11.71 17.39 -2.86
C VAL A 19 11.39 15.97 -2.35
N ALA A 20 10.29 15.32 -2.75
CA ALA A 20 10.03 13.90 -2.46
C ALA A 20 9.10 13.29 -3.50
N LEU A 21 9.57 12.26 -4.22
CA LEU A 21 8.71 11.52 -5.15
C LEU A 21 7.65 10.77 -4.33
N PRO A 22 6.36 10.90 -4.64
CA PRO A 22 5.34 10.09 -3.97
C PRO A 22 5.54 8.61 -4.34
N HIS A 23 5.13 7.72 -3.44
CA HIS A 23 5.20 6.27 -3.66
C HIS A 23 4.31 5.81 -4.82
N CYS A 24 3.23 6.54 -5.10
CA CYS A 24 2.36 6.30 -6.24
C CYS A 24 1.84 7.63 -6.79
N CYS A 25 1.78 7.73 -8.11
CA CYS A 25 1.28 8.88 -8.86
C CYS A 25 -0.01 8.59 -9.62
N GLU A 26 -0.52 7.36 -9.54
CA GLU A 26 -1.80 7.01 -10.14
C GLU A 26 -2.94 7.72 -9.42
N LYS A 27 -3.93 8.16 -10.20
CA LYS A 27 -5.14 8.78 -9.66
C LYS A 27 -6.01 7.78 -8.90
N TRP A 28 -5.94 6.51 -9.29
CA TRP A 28 -6.71 5.41 -8.73
C TRP A 28 -5.78 4.27 -8.35
N PRO A 29 -4.97 4.43 -7.30
CA PRO A 29 -4.01 3.41 -6.90
C PRO A 29 -4.74 2.18 -6.37
N VAL A 30 -4.26 0.99 -6.75
CA VAL A 30 -4.64 -0.26 -6.09
C VAL A 30 -3.72 -0.42 -4.89
N ILE A 31 -4.30 -0.38 -3.69
CA ILE A 31 -3.56 -0.57 -2.45
C ILE A 31 -3.62 -2.04 -2.07
N VAL A 32 -2.46 -2.63 -1.80
CA VAL A 32 -2.33 -4.02 -1.39
C VAL A 32 -1.74 -4.12 0.00
N ASP A 33 -2.29 -5.05 0.78
CA ASP A 33 -1.65 -5.55 1.99
C ASP A 33 -0.59 -6.59 1.57
N PRO A 34 0.70 -6.42 1.95
CA PRO A 34 1.76 -7.34 1.59
C PRO A 34 1.42 -8.79 1.97
N LEU A 35 2.00 -9.75 1.27
CA LEU A 35 1.84 -11.16 1.59
C LEU A 35 2.66 -11.54 2.84
N PRO A 36 2.26 -12.58 3.62
CA PRO A 36 2.97 -13.04 4.81
C PRO A 36 4.39 -13.58 4.54
N ARG A 37 4.83 -13.56 3.29
CA ARG A 37 6.18 -13.92 2.84
C ARG A 37 7.16 -12.73 2.92
N ALA A 38 6.69 -11.58 3.41
CA ALA A 38 7.53 -10.43 3.74
C ALA A 38 8.68 -10.84 4.69
N PRO A 39 9.86 -10.23 4.59
CA PRO A 39 10.98 -10.59 5.46
C PRO A 39 10.61 -10.36 6.94
N TYR A 40 11.10 -11.22 7.83
CA TYR A 40 10.66 -11.33 9.24
C TYR A 40 10.73 -10.00 10.02
N ASN A 41 11.65 -9.11 9.65
CA ASN A 41 11.81 -7.77 10.22
C ASN A 41 10.69 -6.77 9.84
N GLN A 42 9.81 -7.15 8.91
CA GLN A 42 8.65 -6.39 8.44
C GLN A 42 7.33 -7.07 8.80
N GLN A 43 7.36 -8.20 9.53
CA GLN A 43 6.15 -8.90 9.96
C GLN A 43 5.71 -8.40 11.34
N THR A 44 4.64 -7.63 11.39
CA THR A 44 3.93 -7.29 12.62
C THR A 44 2.82 -8.31 12.94
N LYS A 45 2.40 -8.38 14.21
CA LYS A 45 1.40 -9.36 14.68
C LYS A 45 0.05 -9.08 13.98
N ASN A 46 -0.46 -10.03 13.18
CA ASN A 46 -1.60 -9.86 12.26
C ASN A 46 -1.34 -8.97 11.02
N CYS A 47 -0.08 -8.68 10.68
CA CYS A 47 0.25 -8.08 9.38
C CYS A 47 -0.07 -9.04 8.25
N CYS A 48 -0.29 -8.45 7.07
CA CYS A 48 -0.05 -9.13 5.83
C CYS A 48 -1.09 -10.23 5.59
N LYS A 49 -2.37 -9.91 5.86
CA LYS A 49 -3.55 -10.73 5.51
C LYS A 49 -3.54 -11.03 4.01
N GLY A 50 -2.93 -10.15 3.24
CA GLY A 50 -2.67 -10.30 1.81
C GLY A 50 -3.88 -9.92 0.98
N GLY A 51 -3.63 -9.24 -0.12
CA GLY A 51 -4.65 -8.93 -1.11
C GLY A 51 -4.91 -7.43 -1.24
N VAL A 52 -5.94 -7.08 -2.00
CA VAL A 52 -6.30 -5.69 -2.29
C VAL A 52 -7.15 -5.14 -1.16
N LEU A 53 -6.71 -4.00 -0.61
CA LEU A 53 -7.49 -3.23 0.34
C LEU A 53 -8.61 -2.47 -0.39
N THR A 54 -9.76 -2.43 0.26
CA THR A 54 -10.95 -1.74 -0.23
C THR A 54 -11.15 -0.42 0.51
N SER A 55 -12.01 0.45 -0.01
CA SER A 55 -12.36 1.67 0.73
C SER A 55 -13.14 1.32 2.00
N MET A 56 -12.99 2.12 3.05
CA MET A 56 -13.73 1.95 4.32
C MET A 56 -15.25 1.94 4.12
N THR A 57 -15.76 2.64 3.09
CA THR A 57 -17.18 2.66 2.74
C THR A 57 -17.64 1.36 2.07
N GLN A 58 -16.78 0.71 1.28
CA GLN A 58 -17.12 -0.52 0.56
C GLN A 58 -17.03 -1.75 1.45
N ASP A 59 -15.95 -1.88 2.21
CA ASP A 59 -15.75 -2.97 3.16
C ASP A 59 -14.83 -2.50 4.30
N PRO A 60 -15.41 -2.10 5.45
CA PRO A 60 -14.65 -1.66 6.62
C PRO A 60 -13.71 -2.73 7.19
N SER A 61 -13.99 -4.01 6.93
CA SER A 61 -13.20 -5.13 7.47
C SER A 61 -11.91 -5.38 6.68
N ASN A 62 -11.89 -4.94 5.41
CA ASN A 62 -10.77 -5.04 4.48
C ASN A 62 -10.22 -3.66 4.05
N SER A 63 -10.41 -2.63 4.90
CA SER A 63 -9.93 -1.26 4.63
C SER A 63 -8.67 -0.87 5.43
N ALA A 64 -8.17 -1.77 6.28
CA ALA A 64 -7.05 -1.50 7.18
C ALA A 64 -6.01 -2.62 7.12
N SER A 65 -4.74 -2.25 7.19
CA SER A 65 -3.62 -3.17 7.42
C SER A 65 -2.79 -2.74 8.64
N THR A 66 -2.06 -3.70 9.20
CA THR A 66 -1.14 -3.53 10.33
C THR A 66 0.29 -3.39 9.80
N PHE A 67 1.03 -2.43 10.34
CA PHE A 67 2.41 -2.09 9.97
C PHE A 67 3.35 -2.21 11.17
#